data_AF-W6NI21-F1
#
_entry.id   AF-W6NI21-F1
#
_cell.length_a   1.000
_cell.length_b   1.000
_cell.length_c   1.000
_cell.angle_alpha   90.00
_cell.angle_beta   90.00
_cell.angle_gamma   90.00
#
_symmetry.space_group_name_H-M   'P 1'
#
loop_
_entity.id
_entity.type
_entity.pdbx_description
1 polymer ?
#
loop_
_entity_poly.entity_id
_entity_poly.type
_entity_poly.pdbx_seq_one_letter_code
_entity_poly.pdbx_strand_id
1 'polypeptide(L)'
;PVKDLRFCENFNIEQIWTHVFGLALNSSVYEAIKSAEFCYDALIPLLAMVRACIYSGNEAPQGWHVDYPSSVVQMITFLYQNSQNFFAMAHSEEFVLAVFSSLIQDTNAMGIRAEAADKNLALTPELEKVQAVLSLPSVKAVLDFLKKLFCDDFQVAPGSRVDSLIDVITESITENGRTRKSQIVTLTALIHGVFEHLLSTDLLVSSSLPLNAPPQSLAQVGVNISYMAHRSVDCLWNGFIVGEPLRLLQLLYSVYSIASRKENKEINLDSLTSSIMRCVLYILSRPIENVQVQMSVLDTLSSVVTKRYIFLSSNE
;
A
#
# COMPACT_ATOMS: atom_id res chain seq x y z
N PRO A 1 -0.61 -4.94 24.07
CA PRO A 1 0.84 -4.75 24.31
C PRO A 1 1.39 -5.86 25.22
N VAL A 2 2.43 -6.56 24.79
CA VAL A 2 3.13 -7.54 25.64
C VAL A 2 3.83 -6.76 26.76
N LYS A 3 3.44 -6.99 28.02
CA LYS A 3 3.85 -6.17 29.17
C LYS A 3 5.34 -6.24 29.51
N ASP A 4 6.06 -7.24 29.01
CA ASP A 4 7.46 -7.52 29.36
C ASP A 4 8.37 -7.54 28.13
N LEU A 5 8.07 -6.72 27.12
CA LEU A 5 8.90 -6.64 25.93
C LEU A 5 10.21 -5.93 26.27
N ARG A 6 11.26 -6.72 26.57
CA ARG A 6 12.61 -6.22 26.70
C ARG A 6 13.12 -5.83 25.33
N PHE A 7 13.31 -4.55 25.20
CA PHE A 7 13.63 -3.82 24.01
C PHE A 7 15.16 -3.76 23.86
N CYS A 8 15.71 -4.29 22.77
CA CYS A 8 17.17 -4.30 22.53
C CYS A 8 17.67 -2.86 22.30
N GLU A 9 18.49 -2.32 23.22
CA GLU A 9 18.89 -0.90 23.25
C GLU A 9 19.48 -0.37 21.93
N ASN A 10 20.08 -1.24 21.09
CA ASN A 10 20.81 -0.86 19.88
C ASN A 10 20.38 -1.65 18.62
N PHE A 11 19.10 -1.93 18.40
CA PHE A 11 18.66 -2.63 17.17
C PHE A 11 18.91 -1.79 15.90
N ASN A 12 19.97 -2.13 15.17
CA ASN A 12 20.36 -1.46 13.93
C ASN A 12 20.66 -2.48 12.81
N ILE A 13 20.77 -1.97 11.58
CA ILE A 13 21.05 -2.76 10.39
C ILE A 13 22.34 -3.59 10.53
N GLU A 14 23.39 -3.02 11.13
CA GLU A 14 24.69 -3.70 11.28
C GLU A 14 24.61 -4.93 12.19
N GLN A 15 23.81 -4.85 13.27
CA GLN A 15 23.54 -5.98 14.15
C GLN A 15 22.72 -7.05 13.46
N ILE A 16 21.74 -6.67 12.64
CA ILE A 16 20.98 -7.62 11.81
C ILE A 16 21.94 -8.36 10.89
N TRP A 17 22.82 -7.67 10.15
CA TRP A 17 23.78 -8.32 9.26
C TRP A 17 24.74 -9.25 10.00
N THR A 18 25.26 -8.80 11.12
CA THR A 18 26.28 -9.55 11.89
C THR A 18 25.68 -10.78 12.56
N HIS A 19 24.51 -10.65 13.18
CA HIS A 19 23.92 -11.72 14.00
C HIS A 19 22.94 -12.62 13.25
N VAL A 20 22.22 -12.12 12.24
CA VAL A 20 21.22 -12.92 11.49
C VAL A 20 21.88 -13.70 10.36
N PHE A 21 22.83 -13.07 9.65
CA PHE A 21 23.47 -13.71 8.49
C PHE A 21 24.85 -14.28 8.81
N GLY A 22 25.39 -14.04 10.02
CA GLY A 22 26.67 -14.59 10.47
C GLY A 22 27.85 -14.17 9.60
N LEU A 23 27.71 -13.07 8.86
CA LEU A 23 28.68 -12.67 7.86
C LEU A 23 29.87 -11.97 8.50
N ALA A 24 31.07 -12.46 8.21
CA ALA A 24 32.25 -11.60 8.29
C ALA A 24 32.08 -10.44 7.28
N LEU A 25 32.73 -9.30 7.51
CA LEU A 25 32.64 -8.07 6.68
C LEU A 25 32.89 -8.28 5.17
N ASN A 26 33.34 -9.47 4.76
CA ASN A 26 33.84 -9.87 3.46
C ASN A 26 33.11 -11.10 2.84
N SER A 27 32.07 -11.65 3.48
CA SER A 27 31.25 -12.74 2.91
C SER A 27 30.12 -12.22 2.02
N SER A 28 29.71 -13.02 1.03
CA SER A 28 28.65 -12.62 0.11
C SER A 28 27.27 -12.71 0.79
N VAL A 29 26.57 -11.57 0.87
CA VAL A 29 25.22 -11.51 1.47
C VAL A 29 24.22 -12.37 0.68
N TYR A 30 24.44 -12.49 -0.63
CA TYR A 30 23.64 -13.33 -1.51
C TYR A 30 23.67 -14.83 -1.14
N GLU A 31 24.86 -15.39 -0.86
CA GLU A 31 24.97 -16.81 -0.45
C GLU A 31 24.32 -17.07 0.90
N ALA A 32 24.45 -16.12 1.84
CA ALA A 32 23.81 -16.20 3.15
C ALA A 32 22.28 -16.23 3.04
N ILE A 33 21.70 -15.36 2.22
CA ILE A 33 20.25 -15.33 1.99
C ILE A 33 19.77 -16.61 1.29
N LYS A 34 20.53 -17.12 0.32
CA LYS A 34 20.18 -18.32 -0.43
C LYS A 34 20.20 -19.58 0.45
N SER A 35 21.07 -19.60 1.45
CA SER A 35 21.23 -20.74 2.38
C SER A 35 20.42 -20.60 3.67
N ALA A 36 19.86 -19.42 3.96
CA ALA A 36 19.09 -19.18 5.17
C ALA A 36 17.69 -19.81 5.08
N GLU A 37 17.31 -20.54 6.13
CA GLU A 37 15.94 -20.94 6.38
C GLU A 37 15.25 -19.84 7.21
N PHE A 38 14.24 -19.20 6.63
CA PHE A 38 13.51 -18.12 7.28
C PHE A 38 12.27 -18.67 8.00
N CYS A 39 12.13 -18.35 9.29
CA CYS A 39 10.87 -18.54 10.00
C CYS A 39 9.94 -17.36 9.70
N TYR A 40 9.05 -17.53 8.73
CA TYR A 40 8.13 -16.47 8.29
C TYR A 40 7.12 -16.09 9.38
N ASP A 41 6.76 -17.02 10.27
CA ASP A 41 5.88 -16.75 11.42
C ASP A 41 6.45 -15.68 12.36
N ALA A 42 7.78 -15.54 12.42
CA ALA A 42 8.45 -14.53 13.25
C ALA A 42 8.25 -13.10 12.71
N LEU A 43 7.84 -12.93 11.45
CA LEU A 43 7.58 -11.61 10.86
C LEU A 43 6.31 -10.97 11.43
N ILE A 44 5.32 -11.77 11.81
CA ILE A 44 4.05 -11.28 12.36
C ILE A 44 4.28 -10.55 13.71
N PRO A 45 4.97 -11.14 14.71
CA PRO A 45 5.38 -10.42 15.92
C PRO A 45 6.27 -9.21 15.63
N LEU A 46 7.16 -9.29 14.64
CA LEU A 46 8.05 -8.18 14.28
C LEU A 46 7.26 -6.97 13.76
N LEU A 47 6.27 -7.19 12.88
CA LEU A 47 5.36 -6.16 12.39
C LEU A 47 4.45 -5.62 13.52
N ALA A 48 4.07 -6.47 14.47
CA ALA A 48 3.36 -6.02 15.66
C ALA A 48 4.24 -5.14 16.58
N MET A 49 5.56 -5.38 16.62
CA MET A 49 6.51 -4.50 17.31
C MET A 49 6.68 -3.17 16.57
N VAL A 50 6.75 -3.18 15.24
CA VAL A 50 6.74 -1.95 14.41
C VAL A 50 5.53 -1.08 14.76
N ARG A 51 4.33 -1.68 14.81
CA ARG A 51 3.12 -0.99 15.27
C ARG A 51 3.27 -0.42 16.67
N ALA A 52 3.75 -1.23 17.62
CA ALA A 52 3.91 -0.80 19.00
C ALA A 52 4.84 0.42 19.10
N CYS A 53 5.93 0.45 18.32
CA CYS A 53 6.84 1.59 18.25
C CYS A 53 6.22 2.83 17.57
N ILE A 54 5.38 2.66 16.55
CA ILE A 54 4.67 3.78 15.90
C ILE A 54 3.72 4.46 16.90
N TYR A 55 3.06 3.68 17.75
CA TYR A 55 2.03 4.17 18.67
C TYR A 55 2.47 4.28 20.14
N SER A 56 3.75 4.08 20.47
CA SER A 56 4.26 4.13 21.85
C SER A 56 4.29 5.54 22.45
N GLY A 57 4.13 6.59 21.64
CA GLY A 57 4.20 7.97 22.11
C GLY A 57 5.50 8.26 22.87
N ASN A 58 5.38 8.92 24.03
CA ASN A 58 6.52 9.30 24.89
C ASN A 58 7.03 8.17 25.80
N GLU A 59 6.42 6.98 25.76
CA GLU A 59 6.81 5.86 26.65
C GLU A 59 8.03 5.08 26.12
N ALA A 60 8.39 5.27 24.85
CA ALA A 60 9.56 4.64 24.25
C ALA A 60 10.86 5.44 24.52
N PRO A 61 12.03 4.77 24.55
CA PRO A 61 13.32 5.43 24.48
C PRO A 61 13.37 6.44 23.31
N GLN A 62 14.10 7.55 23.46
CA GLN A 62 14.16 8.57 22.41
C GLN A 62 14.66 7.97 21.08
N GLY A 63 14.02 8.35 19.97
CA GLY A 63 14.36 7.90 18.60
C GLY A 63 13.72 6.58 18.17
N TRP A 64 13.27 5.73 19.09
CA TRP A 64 12.79 4.38 18.78
C TRP A 64 11.54 4.29 17.92
N HIS A 65 10.64 5.27 18.01
CA HIS A 65 9.46 5.37 17.16
C HIS A 65 9.82 5.58 15.66
N VAL A 66 11.07 5.91 15.37
CA VAL A 66 11.63 6.06 14.02
C VAL A 66 12.64 4.95 13.71
N ASP A 67 13.68 4.80 14.53
CA ASP A 67 14.85 3.98 14.20
C ASP A 67 14.55 2.48 14.13
N TYR A 68 13.72 1.98 15.06
CA TYR A 68 13.35 0.57 15.11
C TYR A 68 12.46 0.16 13.93
N PRO A 69 11.31 0.82 13.67
CA PRO A 69 10.53 0.59 12.47
C PRO A 69 11.33 0.69 11.17
N SER A 70 12.20 1.71 11.07
CA SER A 70 13.03 1.92 9.89
C SER A 70 13.96 0.73 9.62
N SER A 71 14.66 0.25 10.65
CA SER A 71 15.58 -0.89 10.54
C SER A 71 14.85 -2.18 10.15
N VAL A 72 13.66 -2.43 10.73
CA VAL A 72 12.83 -3.58 10.39
C VAL A 72 12.36 -3.52 8.93
N VAL A 73 11.82 -2.37 8.50
CA VAL A 73 11.32 -2.21 7.13
C VAL A 73 12.45 -2.32 6.11
N GLN A 74 13.64 -1.80 6.42
CA GLN A 74 14.82 -1.93 5.57
C GLN A 74 15.27 -3.40 5.45
N MET A 75 15.27 -4.16 6.54
CA MET A 75 15.54 -5.59 6.51
C MET A 75 14.51 -6.34 5.66
N ILE A 76 13.21 -6.08 5.86
CA ILE A 76 12.13 -6.68 5.07
C ILE A 76 12.30 -6.34 3.58
N THR A 77 12.57 -5.08 3.26
CA THR A 77 12.77 -4.60 1.87
C THR A 77 13.98 -5.28 1.23
N PHE A 78 15.06 -5.45 1.99
CA PHE A 78 16.24 -6.14 1.52
C PHE A 78 15.95 -7.63 1.25
N LEU A 79 15.30 -8.33 2.17
CA LEU A 79 14.92 -9.74 1.99
C LEU A 79 14.01 -9.91 0.78
N TYR A 80 13.05 -9.01 0.61
CA TYR A 80 12.15 -8.97 -0.53
C TYR A 80 12.86 -8.81 -1.88
N GLN A 81 13.93 -8.01 -1.94
CA GLN A 81 14.70 -7.81 -3.18
C GLN A 81 15.67 -8.95 -3.50
N ASN A 82 16.13 -9.68 -2.49
CA ASN A 82 17.26 -10.60 -2.63
C ASN A 82 16.89 -12.08 -2.41
N SER A 83 15.74 -12.40 -1.83
CA SER A 83 15.27 -13.77 -1.57
C SER A 83 14.01 -14.09 -2.37
N GLN A 84 14.10 -15.07 -3.28
CA GLN A 84 12.94 -15.52 -4.07
C GLN A 84 11.84 -16.14 -3.19
N ASN A 85 12.22 -16.89 -2.15
CA ASN A 85 11.27 -17.49 -1.22
C ASN A 85 10.55 -16.40 -0.41
N PHE A 86 11.29 -15.37 0.04
CA PHE A 86 10.66 -14.24 0.72
C PHE A 86 9.76 -13.44 -0.22
N PHE A 87 10.19 -13.21 -1.47
CA PHE A 87 9.36 -12.53 -2.47
C PHE A 87 8.02 -13.23 -2.65
N ALA A 88 8.01 -14.56 -2.84
CA ALA A 88 6.77 -15.32 -2.98
C ALA A 88 5.90 -15.25 -1.71
N MET A 89 6.51 -15.40 -0.53
CA MET A 89 5.81 -15.31 0.76
C MET A 89 5.24 -13.91 1.01
N ALA A 90 5.95 -12.85 0.62
CA ALA A 90 5.51 -11.47 0.82
C ALA A 90 4.23 -11.12 0.05
N HIS A 91 3.88 -11.91 -0.97
CA HIS A 91 2.64 -11.79 -1.73
C HIS A 91 1.49 -12.63 -1.15
N SER A 92 1.70 -13.32 -0.02
CA SER A 92 0.64 -14.03 0.72
C SER A 92 -0.32 -13.07 1.39
N GLU A 93 -1.55 -13.53 1.59
CA GLU A 93 -2.62 -12.74 2.21
C GLU A 93 -2.27 -12.40 3.66
N GLU A 94 -1.74 -13.37 4.41
CA GLU A 94 -1.35 -13.23 5.80
C GLU A 94 -0.28 -12.16 5.98
N PHE A 95 0.74 -12.16 5.11
CA PHE A 95 1.81 -11.17 5.19
C PHE A 95 1.30 -9.77 4.83
N VAL A 96 0.54 -9.64 3.75
CA VAL A 96 -0.03 -8.35 3.31
C VAL A 96 -0.92 -7.74 4.39
N LEU A 97 -1.78 -8.57 5.01
CA LEU A 97 -2.62 -8.15 6.13
C LEU A 97 -1.81 -7.78 7.37
N ALA A 98 -0.75 -8.52 7.69
CA ALA A 98 0.12 -8.20 8.83
C ALA A 98 0.84 -6.85 8.62
N VAL A 99 1.36 -6.59 7.41
CA VAL A 99 2.01 -5.32 7.08
C VAL A 99 1.01 -4.17 7.12
N PHE A 100 -0.15 -4.31 6.50
CA PHE A 100 -1.21 -3.30 6.55
C PHE A 100 -1.67 -3.04 7.99
N SER A 101 -1.88 -4.09 8.78
CA SER A 101 -2.29 -4.00 10.18
C SER A 101 -1.25 -3.36 11.08
N SER A 102 0.04 -3.38 10.69
CA SER A 102 1.09 -2.68 11.45
C SER A 102 0.89 -1.15 11.48
N LEU A 103 0.10 -0.62 10.54
CA LEU A 103 -0.25 0.79 10.43
C LEU A 103 -1.55 1.18 11.15
N ILE A 104 -2.16 0.25 11.89
CA ILE A 104 -3.46 0.46 12.54
C ILE A 104 -3.33 0.28 14.04
N GLN A 105 -3.59 1.33 14.83
CA GLN A 105 -3.35 1.34 16.28
C GLN A 105 -4.06 0.21 17.05
N ASP A 106 -5.33 -0.03 16.72
CA ASP A 106 -6.25 -0.85 17.53
C ASP A 106 -6.35 -2.31 17.07
N THR A 107 -5.40 -2.81 16.28
CA THR A 107 -5.39 -4.20 15.83
C THR A 107 -4.39 -5.04 16.63
N ASN A 108 -4.63 -6.35 16.71
CA ASN A 108 -3.65 -7.34 17.18
C ASN A 108 -2.74 -7.74 16.01
N ALA A 109 -1.77 -8.63 16.23
CA ALA A 109 -0.81 -9.03 15.19
C ALA A 109 -1.46 -9.65 13.94
N MET A 110 -2.71 -10.10 14.06
CA MET A 110 -3.52 -10.70 12.98
C MET A 110 -4.53 -9.71 12.37
N GLY A 111 -4.45 -8.41 12.70
CA GLY A 111 -5.39 -7.40 12.17
C GLY A 111 -6.76 -7.35 12.86
N ILE A 112 -7.01 -8.19 13.88
CA ILE A 112 -8.28 -8.22 14.62
C ILE A 112 -8.27 -7.14 15.70
N ARG A 113 -9.41 -6.46 15.93
CA ARG A 113 -9.55 -5.42 16.95
C ARG A 113 -9.08 -5.91 18.33
N ALA A 114 -8.17 -5.17 18.97
CA ALA A 114 -7.68 -5.48 20.30
C ALA A 114 -8.67 -5.00 21.38
N GLU A 115 -9.01 -5.88 22.34
CA GLU A 115 -9.94 -5.61 23.46
C GLU A 115 -9.54 -4.39 24.32
N ALA A 116 -8.27 -3.98 24.29
CA ALA A 116 -7.75 -2.83 25.02
C ALA A 116 -8.14 -1.45 24.44
N ALA A 117 -8.71 -1.40 23.22
CA ALA A 117 -9.01 -0.16 22.50
C ALA A 117 -10.15 0.69 23.12
N ASP A 118 -10.96 0.13 24.03
CA ASP A 118 -12.10 0.84 24.64
C ASP A 118 -11.72 1.88 25.70
N LYS A 119 -10.45 1.96 26.14
CA LYS A 119 -10.08 2.77 27.31
C LYS A 119 -9.73 4.24 27.04
N ASN A 120 -9.55 4.67 25.80
CA ASN A 120 -9.12 6.04 25.50
C ASN A 120 -10.25 6.90 24.90
N LEU A 121 -11.13 7.41 25.77
CA LEU A 121 -12.10 8.46 25.47
C LEU A 121 -11.45 9.85 25.59
N ALA A 122 -10.86 10.39 24.52
CA ALA A 122 -10.41 11.81 24.52
C ALA A 122 -10.37 12.48 23.13
N LEU A 123 -11.44 13.25 22.85
CA LEU A 123 -11.50 14.69 22.51
C LEU A 123 -10.60 15.34 21.42
N THR A 124 -10.03 14.59 20.48
CA THR A 124 -9.37 15.17 19.28
C THR A 124 -10.00 14.58 18.03
N PRO A 125 -10.22 15.35 16.94
CA PRO A 125 -10.80 14.79 15.72
C PRO A 125 -9.91 13.63 15.24
N GLU A 126 -10.44 12.41 15.34
CA GLU A 126 -9.72 11.15 15.11
C GLU A 126 -9.02 11.12 13.74
N LEU A 127 -9.55 11.85 12.77
CA LEU A 127 -9.01 11.97 11.42
C LEU A 127 -7.65 12.70 11.38
N GLU A 128 -7.50 13.80 12.13
CA GLU A 128 -6.24 14.57 12.17
C GLU A 128 -5.11 13.75 12.82
N LYS A 129 -5.44 12.95 13.84
CA LYS A 129 -4.50 12.05 14.49
C LYS A 129 -4.00 10.97 13.53
N VAL A 130 -4.90 10.32 12.79
CA VAL A 130 -4.50 9.31 11.80
C VAL A 130 -3.66 9.95 10.70
N GLN A 131 -4.04 11.14 10.22
CA GLN A 131 -3.28 11.87 9.20
C GLN A 131 -1.87 12.26 9.70
N ALA A 132 -1.73 12.67 10.96
CA ALA A 132 -0.43 12.94 11.57
C ALA A 132 0.44 11.67 11.64
N VAL A 133 -0.14 10.53 11.99
CA VAL A 133 0.56 9.23 11.99
C VAL A 133 1.03 8.85 10.59
N LEU A 134 0.20 9.03 9.57
CA LEU A 134 0.60 8.80 8.17
C LEU A 134 1.76 9.69 7.70
N SER A 135 1.99 10.82 8.37
CA SER A 135 3.10 11.71 8.04
C SER A 135 4.45 11.26 8.61
N LEU A 136 4.46 10.32 9.57
CA LEU A 136 5.66 9.81 10.23
C LEU A 136 6.59 9.09 9.22
N PRO A 137 7.92 9.29 9.32
CA PRO A 137 8.87 8.63 8.42
C PRO A 137 8.77 7.10 8.45
N SER A 138 8.56 6.51 9.62
CA SER A 138 8.40 5.06 9.81
C SER A 138 7.16 4.51 9.10
N VAL A 139 6.04 5.22 9.20
CA VAL A 139 4.79 4.85 8.51
C VAL A 139 4.93 5.00 6.99
N LYS A 140 5.58 6.07 6.53
CA LYS A 140 5.91 6.25 5.11
C LYS A 140 6.77 5.11 4.58
N ALA A 141 7.78 4.66 5.34
CA ALA A 141 8.61 3.53 4.92
C ALA A 141 7.79 2.23 4.74
N VAL A 142 6.84 1.94 5.65
CA VAL A 142 5.94 0.79 5.52
C VAL A 142 5.01 0.94 4.30
N LEU A 143 4.44 2.12 4.09
CA LEU A 143 3.62 2.41 2.90
C LEU A 143 4.43 2.33 1.60
N ASP A 144 5.69 2.76 1.63
CA ASP A 144 6.62 2.69 0.50
C ASP A 144 6.98 1.25 0.14
N PHE A 145 7.07 0.38 1.14
CA PHE A 145 7.18 -1.06 0.91
C PHE A 145 5.89 -1.65 0.34
N LEU A 146 4.72 -1.33 0.91
CA LEU A 146 3.42 -1.82 0.41
C LEU A 146 3.15 -1.37 -1.02
N LYS A 147 3.40 -0.11 -1.39
CA LYS A 147 3.18 0.37 -2.76
C LYS A 147 4.10 -0.35 -3.76
N LYS A 148 5.34 -0.63 -3.37
CA LYS A 148 6.28 -1.41 -4.18
C LYS A 148 5.78 -2.84 -4.35
N LEU A 149 5.33 -3.48 -3.27
CA LEU A 149 4.75 -4.82 -3.29
C LEU A 149 3.57 -4.90 -4.26
N PHE A 150 2.65 -3.94 -4.22
CA PHE A 150 1.52 -3.88 -5.17
C PHE A 150 1.97 -3.70 -6.62
N CYS A 151 2.94 -2.82 -6.88
CA CYS A 151 3.46 -2.60 -8.21
C CYS A 151 4.19 -3.84 -8.76
N ASP A 152 4.94 -4.56 -7.93
CA ASP A 152 5.59 -5.81 -8.32
C ASP A 152 4.56 -6.93 -8.54
N ASP A 153 3.49 -6.99 -7.72
CA ASP A 153 2.37 -7.93 -7.89
C ASP A 153 1.69 -7.77 -9.27
N PHE A 154 1.56 -6.53 -9.75
CA PHE A 154 1.05 -6.28 -11.11
C PHE A 154 1.93 -6.87 -12.22
N GLN A 155 3.19 -7.19 -11.93
CA GLN A 155 4.19 -7.64 -12.92
C GLN A 155 4.51 -9.13 -12.85
N VAL A 156 4.01 -9.84 -11.82
CA VAL A 156 4.18 -11.28 -11.67
C VAL A 156 2.87 -12.03 -11.86
N ALA A 157 2.97 -13.24 -12.40
CA ALA A 157 1.79 -14.10 -12.53
C ALA A 157 1.21 -14.39 -11.12
N PRO A 158 -0.12 -14.35 -10.96
CA PRO A 158 -0.75 -14.78 -9.72
C PRO A 158 -0.37 -16.25 -9.51
N GLY A 159 0.35 -16.54 -8.42
CA GLY A 159 0.82 -17.88 -8.12
C GLY A 159 -0.34 -18.80 -7.73
N SER A 160 -0.40 -19.21 -6.47
CA SER A 160 -1.54 -19.96 -5.92
C SER A 160 -2.66 -19.07 -5.37
N ARG A 161 -2.48 -17.75 -5.37
CA ARG A 161 -3.41 -16.79 -4.76
C ARG A 161 -4.61 -16.56 -5.67
N VAL A 162 -5.81 -16.66 -5.10
CA VAL A 162 -7.07 -16.46 -5.83
C VAL A 162 -7.44 -14.98 -5.87
N ASP A 163 -7.24 -14.28 -4.76
CA ASP A 163 -7.64 -12.88 -4.60
C ASP A 163 -6.50 -11.91 -4.91
N SER A 164 -6.84 -10.69 -5.35
CA SER A 164 -5.85 -9.63 -5.52
C SER A 164 -5.46 -9.02 -4.17
N LEU A 165 -4.29 -8.38 -4.09
CA LEU A 165 -3.86 -7.73 -2.85
C LEU A 165 -4.82 -6.62 -2.37
N ILE A 166 -5.51 -5.94 -3.30
CA ILE A 166 -6.51 -4.93 -2.92
C ILE A 166 -7.75 -5.60 -2.32
N ASP A 167 -8.17 -6.75 -2.84
CA ASP A 167 -9.34 -7.49 -2.33
C ASP A 167 -9.08 -7.96 -0.90
N VAL A 168 -7.94 -8.61 -0.67
CA VAL A 168 -7.47 -9.04 0.65
C VAL A 168 -7.55 -7.91 1.68
N ILE A 169 -7.03 -6.72 1.36
CA ILE A 169 -7.08 -5.59 2.28
C ILE A 169 -8.52 -5.10 2.47
N THR A 170 -9.30 -4.94 1.40
CA THR A 170 -10.66 -4.41 1.49
C THR A 170 -11.62 -5.31 2.27
N GLU A 171 -11.46 -6.63 2.15
CA GLU A 171 -12.26 -7.63 2.88
C GLU A 171 -11.91 -7.67 4.36
N SER A 172 -10.70 -7.26 4.74
CA SER A 172 -10.28 -7.14 6.14
C SER A 172 -10.78 -5.87 6.86
N ILE A 173 -11.44 -4.95 6.14
CA ILE A 173 -11.93 -3.70 6.73
C ILE A 173 -13.07 -3.99 7.70
N THR A 174 -12.92 -3.49 8.93
CA THR A 174 -13.94 -3.62 9.96
C THR A 174 -15.21 -2.85 9.61
N GLU A 175 -16.38 -3.39 9.94
CA GLU A 175 -17.67 -2.81 9.54
C GLU A 175 -17.93 -1.41 10.10
N ASN A 176 -17.52 -1.15 11.35
CA ASN A 176 -17.79 0.10 12.07
C ASN A 176 -16.71 0.43 13.12
N GLY A 177 -16.68 1.70 13.56
CA GLY A 177 -15.86 2.14 14.68
C GLY A 177 -14.57 2.87 14.30
N ARG A 178 -13.70 3.10 15.31
CA ARG A 178 -12.44 3.85 15.16
C ARG A 178 -11.43 3.13 14.27
N THR A 179 -11.29 1.82 14.46
CA THR A 179 -10.43 0.95 13.66
C THR A 179 -10.76 1.08 12.18
N ARG A 180 -12.06 1.03 11.81
CA ARG A 180 -12.52 1.25 10.43
C ARG A 180 -12.06 2.59 9.86
N LYS A 181 -12.21 3.68 10.61
CA LYS A 181 -11.77 5.01 10.16
C LYS A 181 -10.27 5.02 9.89
N SER A 182 -9.47 4.46 10.78
CA SER A 182 -8.02 4.33 10.59
C SER A 182 -7.68 3.47 9.37
N GLN A 183 -8.33 2.32 9.20
CA GLN A 183 -8.15 1.43 8.05
C GLN A 183 -8.47 2.15 6.73
N ILE A 184 -9.55 2.91 6.67
CA ILE A 184 -9.97 3.63 5.46
C ILE A 184 -9.03 4.78 5.12
N VAL A 185 -8.55 5.54 6.11
CA VAL A 185 -7.58 6.60 5.90
C VAL A 185 -6.24 6.02 5.42
N THR A 186 -5.78 4.93 6.02
CA THR A 186 -4.57 4.20 5.60
C THR A 186 -4.74 3.58 4.20
N LEU A 187 -5.89 2.95 3.91
CA LEU A 187 -6.19 2.40 2.59
C LEU A 187 -6.22 3.49 1.51
N THR A 188 -6.84 4.64 1.82
CA THR A 188 -6.85 5.79 0.92
C THR A 188 -5.42 6.24 0.57
N ALA A 189 -4.55 6.34 1.58
CA ALA A 189 -3.16 6.71 1.38
C ALA A 189 -2.40 5.65 0.55
N LEU A 190 -2.65 4.36 0.81
CA LEU A 190 -2.07 3.26 0.06
C LEU A 190 -2.51 3.28 -1.42
N ILE A 191 -3.82 3.37 -1.71
CA ILE A 191 -4.35 3.41 -3.08
C ILE A 191 -3.73 4.56 -3.87
N HIS A 192 -3.73 5.78 -3.31
CA HIS A 192 -3.08 6.92 -3.96
C HIS A 192 -1.58 6.67 -4.15
N GLY A 193 -0.89 6.15 -3.13
CA GLY A 193 0.54 5.84 -3.17
C GLY A 193 0.90 4.78 -4.21
N VAL A 194 0.05 3.78 -4.45
CA VAL A 194 0.25 2.75 -5.49
C VAL A 194 0.20 3.39 -6.87
N PHE A 195 -0.81 4.22 -7.16
CA PHE A 195 -0.87 4.92 -8.45
C PHE A 195 0.28 5.92 -8.62
N GLU A 196 0.62 6.68 -7.58
CA GLU A 196 1.76 7.59 -7.62
C GLU A 196 3.08 6.84 -7.87
N HIS A 197 3.26 5.68 -7.23
CA HIS A 197 4.45 4.86 -7.43
C HIS A 197 4.51 4.34 -8.86
N LEU A 198 3.41 3.76 -9.36
CA LEU A 198 3.28 3.26 -10.73
C LEU A 198 3.65 4.34 -11.76
N LEU A 199 3.16 5.56 -11.57
CA LEU A 199 3.46 6.71 -12.43
C LEU A 199 4.93 7.14 -12.31
N SER A 200 5.50 7.09 -11.10
CA SER A 200 6.89 7.52 -10.86
C SER A 200 7.94 6.55 -11.39
N THR A 201 7.62 5.26 -11.43
CA THR A 201 8.54 4.21 -11.88
C THR A 201 8.34 3.85 -13.35
N ASP A 202 7.42 4.54 -14.03
CA ASP A 202 7.03 4.25 -15.42
C ASP A 202 6.84 2.74 -15.65
N LEU A 203 6.09 2.07 -14.77
CA LEU A 203 6.03 0.60 -14.71
C LEU A 203 5.56 -0.05 -16.03
N LEU A 204 4.74 0.68 -16.79
CA LEU A 204 4.27 0.27 -18.11
C LEU A 204 5.34 0.43 -19.21
N VAL A 205 6.44 1.13 -18.96
CA VAL A 205 7.54 1.40 -19.89
C VAL A 205 8.80 0.62 -19.52
N SER A 206 9.11 0.53 -18.22
CA SER A 206 10.27 -0.20 -17.69
C SER A 206 9.89 -1.02 -16.46
N SER A 207 10.16 -2.32 -16.52
CA SER A 207 9.98 -3.25 -15.40
C SER A 207 11.32 -3.46 -14.68
N SER A 208 11.33 -3.32 -13.35
CA SER A 208 12.48 -3.68 -12.51
C SER A 208 12.04 -4.63 -11.39
N LEU A 209 11.64 -5.83 -11.80
CA LEU A 209 11.39 -6.93 -10.89
C LEU A 209 12.70 -7.39 -10.19
N PRO A 210 12.61 -7.93 -8.97
CA PRO A 210 13.74 -8.62 -8.33
C PRO A 210 14.31 -9.72 -9.23
N LEU A 211 15.62 -9.98 -9.11
CA LEU A 211 16.46 -10.78 -10.02
C LEU A 211 15.95 -12.21 -10.37
N ASN A 212 14.89 -12.72 -9.73
CA ASN A 212 14.35 -14.06 -9.94
C ASN A 212 12.81 -14.13 -9.94
N ALA A 213 12.12 -12.99 -10.00
CA ALA A 213 10.66 -12.98 -10.07
C ALA A 213 10.19 -13.25 -11.51
N PRO A 214 9.23 -14.18 -11.73
CA PRO A 214 8.77 -14.52 -13.08
C PRO A 214 7.95 -13.36 -13.66
N PRO A 215 8.43 -12.66 -14.70
CA PRO A 215 7.69 -11.57 -15.31
C PRO A 215 6.47 -12.11 -16.08
N GLN A 216 5.43 -11.29 -16.20
CA GLN A 216 4.28 -11.55 -17.08
C GLN A 216 4.21 -10.58 -18.26
N SER A 217 3.32 -10.85 -19.21
CA SER A 217 3.15 -10.02 -20.40
C SER A 217 2.61 -8.63 -20.07
N LEU A 218 2.98 -7.62 -20.86
CA LEU A 218 2.52 -6.25 -20.68
C LEU A 218 0.99 -6.15 -20.74
N ALA A 219 0.34 -6.94 -21.61
CA ALA A 219 -1.11 -7.08 -21.63
C ALA A 219 -1.68 -7.44 -20.24
N GLN A 220 -1.11 -8.45 -19.58
CA GLN A 220 -1.58 -8.90 -18.26
C GLN A 220 -1.27 -7.88 -17.16
N VAL A 221 -0.12 -7.20 -17.23
CA VAL A 221 0.17 -6.05 -16.35
C VAL A 221 -0.91 -4.98 -16.49
N GLY A 222 -1.31 -4.65 -17.72
CA GLY A 222 -2.40 -3.73 -18.02
C GLY A 222 -3.75 -4.17 -17.44
N VAL A 223 -4.06 -5.47 -17.49
CA VAL A 223 -5.26 -6.06 -16.85
C VAL A 223 -5.23 -5.86 -15.34
N ASN A 224 -4.09 -6.17 -14.69
CA ASN A 224 -3.96 -6.04 -13.23
C ASN A 224 -4.07 -4.59 -12.76
N ILE A 225 -3.46 -3.64 -13.49
CA ILE A 225 -3.58 -2.20 -13.21
C ILE A 225 -5.02 -1.73 -13.44
N SER A 226 -5.68 -2.18 -14.50
CA SER A 226 -7.08 -1.85 -14.76
C SER A 226 -8.00 -2.41 -13.68
N TYR A 227 -7.70 -3.60 -13.16
CA TYR A 227 -8.41 -4.19 -12.03
C TYR A 227 -8.20 -3.37 -10.74
N MET A 228 -6.96 -2.96 -10.44
CA MET A 228 -6.67 -2.04 -9.34
C MET A 228 -7.45 -0.72 -9.46
N ALA A 229 -7.53 -0.14 -10.67
CA ALA A 229 -8.35 1.04 -10.94
C ALA A 229 -9.84 0.79 -10.68
N HIS A 230 -10.37 -0.32 -11.17
CA HIS A 230 -11.76 -0.72 -10.95
C HIS A 230 -12.07 -0.84 -9.46
N ARG A 231 -11.25 -1.59 -8.70
CA ARG A 231 -11.42 -1.79 -7.26
C ARG A 231 -11.24 -0.50 -6.47
N SER A 232 -10.33 0.38 -6.87
CA SER A 232 -10.19 1.71 -6.26
C SER A 232 -11.44 2.56 -6.42
N VAL A 233 -12.09 2.48 -7.59
CA VAL A 233 -13.38 3.16 -7.81
C VAL A 233 -14.50 2.49 -7.04
N ASP A 234 -14.56 1.15 -6.94
CA ASP A 234 -15.49 0.48 -6.03
C ASP A 234 -15.31 0.94 -4.58
N CYS A 235 -14.07 1.05 -4.10
CA CYS A 235 -13.75 1.60 -2.78
C CYS A 235 -14.27 3.04 -2.62
N LEU A 236 -14.18 3.87 -3.66
CA LEU A 236 -14.76 5.22 -3.64
C LEU A 236 -16.28 5.18 -3.46
N TRP A 237 -16.98 4.36 -4.24
CA TRP A 237 -18.44 4.23 -4.17
C TRP A 237 -18.92 3.63 -2.84
N ASN A 238 -18.15 2.73 -2.23
CA ASN A 238 -18.45 2.10 -0.95
C ASN A 238 -17.97 2.92 0.28
N GLY A 239 -17.40 4.11 0.06
CA GLY A 239 -16.92 4.97 1.15
C GLY A 239 -15.68 4.44 1.89
N PHE A 240 -14.87 3.63 1.21
CA PHE A 240 -13.54 3.18 1.65
C PHE A 240 -12.41 4.12 1.19
N ILE A 241 -12.74 5.15 0.41
CA ILE A 241 -11.85 6.27 0.10
C ILE A 241 -12.40 7.55 0.72
N VAL A 242 -11.54 8.26 1.45
CA VAL A 242 -11.85 9.55 2.10
C VAL A 242 -11.01 10.68 1.52
N GLY A 243 -11.43 11.93 1.75
CA GLY A 243 -10.74 13.11 1.22
C GLY A 243 -11.26 13.53 -0.15
N GLU A 244 -10.35 13.82 -1.08
CA GLU A 244 -10.61 14.45 -2.39
C GLU A 244 -10.76 13.39 -3.51
N PRO A 245 -11.98 13.06 -3.98
CA PRO A 245 -12.17 12.10 -5.07
C PRO A 245 -11.52 12.53 -6.38
N LEU A 246 -11.37 13.84 -6.58
CA LEU A 246 -10.70 14.43 -7.74
C LEU A 246 -9.24 13.97 -7.85
N ARG A 247 -8.56 13.74 -6.72
CA ARG A 247 -7.18 13.23 -6.72
C ARG A 247 -7.10 11.85 -7.36
N LEU A 248 -8.01 10.94 -7.00
CA LEU A 248 -8.09 9.61 -7.62
C LEU A 248 -8.35 9.74 -9.12
N LEU A 249 -9.30 10.59 -9.53
CA LEU A 249 -9.59 10.82 -10.94
C LEU A 249 -8.35 11.32 -11.72
N GLN A 250 -7.59 12.26 -11.15
CA GLN A 250 -6.36 12.77 -11.75
C GLN A 250 -5.28 11.69 -11.90
N LEU A 251 -5.13 10.82 -10.90
CA LEU A 251 -4.23 9.67 -10.98
C LEU A 251 -4.65 8.70 -12.08
N LEU A 252 -5.95 8.36 -12.17
CA LEU A 252 -6.46 7.48 -13.22
C LEU A 252 -6.27 8.07 -14.62
N TYR A 253 -6.46 9.38 -14.80
CA TYR A 253 -6.14 10.04 -16.07
C TYR A 253 -4.65 9.95 -16.43
N SER A 254 -3.77 10.10 -15.43
CA SER A 254 -2.32 9.96 -15.65
C SER A 254 -1.96 8.53 -16.04
N VAL A 255 -2.55 7.52 -15.39
CA VAL A 255 -2.37 6.10 -15.75
C VAL A 255 -2.83 5.84 -17.18
N TYR A 256 -4.02 6.35 -17.55
CA TYR A 256 -4.53 6.24 -18.92
C TYR A 256 -3.59 6.87 -19.94
N SER A 257 -3.07 8.06 -19.64
CA SER A 257 -2.13 8.76 -20.52
C SER A 257 -0.91 7.90 -20.83
N ILE A 258 -0.34 7.21 -19.83
CA ILE A 258 0.79 6.29 -20.04
C ILE A 258 0.35 5.02 -20.77
N ALA A 259 -0.77 4.40 -20.36
CA ALA A 259 -1.27 3.16 -20.97
C ALA A 259 -1.64 3.32 -22.45
N SER A 260 -2.11 4.51 -22.84
CA SER A 260 -2.51 4.83 -24.22
C SER A 260 -1.35 5.14 -25.18
N ARG A 261 -0.10 5.18 -24.68
CA ARG A 261 1.08 5.46 -25.51
C ARG A 261 1.26 4.38 -26.58
N LYS A 262 1.84 4.76 -27.73
CA LYS A 262 2.09 3.86 -28.87
C LYS A 262 2.99 2.67 -28.54
N GLU A 263 3.75 2.71 -27.46
CA GLU A 263 4.60 1.62 -26.97
C GLU A 263 3.78 0.55 -26.22
N ASN A 264 2.61 0.92 -25.70
CA ASN A 264 1.78 0.10 -24.81
C ASN A 264 0.53 -0.47 -25.49
N LYS A 265 0.62 -0.78 -26.80
CA LYS A 265 -0.54 -1.20 -27.63
C LYS A 265 -1.23 -2.48 -27.15
N GLU A 266 -0.54 -3.30 -26.36
CA GLU A 266 -1.08 -4.55 -25.83
C GLU A 266 -2.07 -4.33 -24.68
N ILE A 267 -2.09 -3.13 -24.09
CA ILE A 267 -2.96 -2.81 -22.96
C ILE A 267 -4.37 -2.51 -23.47
N ASN A 268 -5.34 -3.27 -23.01
CA ASN A 268 -6.75 -2.96 -23.22
C ASN A 268 -7.16 -1.78 -22.33
N LEU A 269 -7.62 -0.68 -22.95
CA LEU A 269 -8.00 0.54 -22.27
C LEU A 269 -9.46 0.56 -21.79
N ASP A 270 -10.33 -0.35 -22.25
CA ASP A 270 -11.77 -0.32 -21.99
C ASP A 270 -12.09 -0.37 -20.49
N SER A 271 -11.41 -1.24 -19.75
CA SER A 271 -11.62 -1.40 -18.31
C SER A 271 -11.16 -0.17 -17.53
N LEU A 272 -10.06 0.45 -17.96
CA LEU A 272 -9.55 1.68 -17.37
C LEU A 272 -10.47 2.87 -17.68
N THR A 273 -10.94 2.99 -18.93
CA THR A 273 -11.93 3.97 -19.36
C THR A 273 -13.22 3.85 -18.56
N SER A 274 -13.74 2.64 -18.39
CA SER A 274 -14.93 2.37 -17.57
C SER A 274 -14.74 2.81 -16.12
N SER A 275 -13.57 2.52 -15.53
CA SER A 275 -13.22 2.95 -14.18
C SER A 275 -13.19 4.48 -14.07
N ILE A 276 -12.57 5.17 -15.03
CA ILE A 276 -12.54 6.64 -15.11
C ILE A 276 -13.96 7.20 -15.21
N MET A 277 -14.80 6.65 -16.10
CA MET A 277 -16.20 7.06 -16.24
C MET A 277 -16.97 6.92 -14.93
N ARG A 278 -16.83 5.79 -14.24
CA ARG A 278 -17.46 5.56 -12.94
C ARG A 278 -16.96 6.52 -11.85
N CYS A 279 -15.69 6.92 -11.90
CA CYS A 279 -15.13 7.94 -11.00
C CYS A 279 -15.68 9.34 -11.29
N VAL A 280 -15.77 9.71 -12.57
CA VAL A 280 -16.42 10.97 -13.01
C VAL A 280 -17.87 11.01 -12.54
N LEU A 281 -18.64 9.94 -12.79
CA LEU A 281 -20.03 9.85 -12.37
C LEU A 281 -20.17 9.99 -10.86
N TYR A 282 -19.28 9.38 -10.08
CA TYR A 282 -19.28 9.54 -8.62
C TYR A 282 -19.18 11.03 -8.24
N ILE A 283 -18.20 11.75 -8.78
CA ILE A 283 -17.98 13.17 -8.45
C ILE A 283 -19.18 14.03 -8.86
N LEU A 284 -19.67 13.85 -10.10
CA LEU A 284 -20.80 14.62 -10.63
C LEU A 284 -22.13 14.31 -9.93
N SER A 285 -22.26 13.14 -9.30
CA SER A 285 -23.46 12.75 -8.55
C SER A 285 -23.53 13.32 -7.13
N ARG A 286 -22.46 13.95 -6.63
CA ARG A 286 -22.42 14.46 -5.25
C ARG A 286 -23.31 15.70 -5.09
N PRO A 287 -24.07 15.82 -3.99
CA PRO A 287 -24.78 17.05 -3.68
C PRO A 287 -23.76 18.18 -3.43
N ILE A 288 -23.99 19.35 -4.05
CA ILE A 288 -23.11 20.52 -3.91
C ILE A 288 -23.41 21.23 -2.60
N GLU A 289 -22.80 20.75 -1.52
CA GLU A 289 -23.03 21.25 -0.15
C GLU A 289 -22.02 22.32 0.29
N ASN A 290 -20.88 22.42 -0.39
CA ASN A 290 -19.82 23.38 -0.06
C ASN A 290 -18.98 23.76 -1.30
N VAL A 291 -18.16 24.81 -1.15
CA VAL A 291 -17.31 25.34 -2.23
C VAL A 291 -16.31 24.30 -2.74
N GLN A 292 -15.78 23.45 -1.87
CA GLN A 292 -14.82 22.40 -2.25
C GLN A 292 -15.46 21.38 -3.21
N VAL A 293 -16.69 20.93 -2.91
CA VAL A 293 -17.46 20.05 -3.81
C VAL A 293 -17.82 20.77 -5.11
N GLN A 294 -18.22 22.04 -5.05
CA GLN A 294 -18.51 22.83 -6.24
C GLN A 294 -17.29 22.92 -7.18
N MET A 295 -16.11 23.23 -6.63
CA MET A 295 -14.85 23.29 -7.39
C MET A 295 -14.50 21.92 -7.96
N SER A 296 -14.63 20.85 -7.16
CA SER A 296 -14.39 19.47 -7.61
C SER A 296 -15.25 19.08 -8.82
N VAL A 297 -16.54 19.45 -8.82
CA VAL A 297 -17.46 19.23 -9.94
C VAL A 297 -17.06 20.05 -11.17
N LEU A 298 -16.75 21.34 -11.00
CA LEU A 298 -16.32 22.22 -12.10
C LEU A 298 -15.01 21.73 -12.75
N ASP A 299 -14.02 21.38 -11.93
CA ASP A 299 -12.75 20.83 -12.39
C ASP A 299 -12.95 19.50 -13.11
N THR A 300 -13.84 18.65 -12.61
CA THR A 300 -14.21 17.39 -13.26
C THR A 300 -14.84 17.64 -14.62
N LEU A 301 -15.85 18.52 -14.72
CA LEU A 301 -16.50 18.86 -15.99
C LEU A 301 -15.50 19.43 -17.01
N SER A 302 -14.65 20.38 -16.57
CA SER A 302 -13.59 20.93 -17.41
C SER A 302 -12.64 19.83 -17.89
N SER A 303 -12.24 18.92 -17.00
CA SER A 303 -11.35 17.81 -17.34
C SER A 303 -11.95 16.87 -18.37
N VAL A 304 -13.26 16.58 -18.29
CA VAL A 304 -13.98 15.72 -19.24
C VAL A 304 -14.00 16.37 -20.62
N VAL A 305 -14.25 17.67 -20.71
CA VAL A 305 -14.21 18.42 -21.98
C VAL A 305 -12.81 18.36 -22.60
N THR A 306 -11.77 18.63 -21.81
CA THR A 306 -10.37 18.60 -22.29
C THR A 306 -9.94 17.18 -22.68
N LYS A 307 -10.40 16.15 -21.96
CA LYS A 307 -10.02 14.75 -22.17
C LYS A 307 -11.11 13.93 -22.86
N ARG A 308 -11.95 14.57 -23.68
CA ARG A 308 -13.07 13.93 -24.39
C ARG A 308 -12.67 12.70 -25.21
N TYR A 309 -11.42 12.62 -25.67
CA TYR A 309 -10.88 11.49 -26.41
C TYR A 309 -10.89 10.18 -25.62
N ILE A 310 -10.88 10.22 -24.28
CA ILE A 310 -10.99 9.03 -23.42
C ILE A 310 -12.40 8.44 -23.49
N PHE A 311 -13.41 9.29 -23.70
CA PHE A 311 -14.82 8.92 -23.60
C PHE A 311 -15.48 8.69 -24.96
N LEU A 312 -14.96 9.33 -26.01
CA LEU A 312 -15.55 9.33 -27.35
C LEU A 312 -14.84 8.38 -28.32
N SER A 313 -13.81 7.66 -27.89
CA SER A 313 -13.05 6.72 -28.72
C SER A 313 -13.78 5.37 -28.90
N SER A 314 -15.00 5.40 -29.41
CA SER A 314 -15.76 4.20 -29.79
C SER A 314 -16.54 4.34 -31.10
N ASN A 315 -16.15 5.22 -32.03
CA ASN A 315 -16.77 5.30 -33.37
C ASN A 315 -15.86 5.86 -34.48
N GLU A 316 -14.61 5.41 -34.58
CA GLU A 316 -13.83 5.45 -35.85
C GLU A 316 -13.04 4.16 -36.04
#